data_AF-A0A959NI16-F1
#
_entry.id   AF-A0A959NI16-F1
#
_cell.length_a   1.000
_cell.length_b   1.000
_cell.length_c   1.000
_cell.angle_alpha   90.00
_cell.angle_beta   90.00
_cell.angle_gamma   90.00
#
_symmetry.space_group_name_H-M   'P 1'
#
loop_
_entity.id
_entity.type
_entity.pdbx_description
1 polymer ?
#
loop_
_entity_poly.entity_id
_entity_poly.type
_entity_poly.pdbx_seq_one_letter_code
_entity_poly.pdbx_strand_id
1 'polypeptide(L)'
;MRRIIAGHLKKDVIYASKDINYEISGKELIVKDTEFISFWNSGFINKFYKDKGILIDDYETTIIINDEDLCALKEAIEKSSSFKLKKRLLEVVIYALEKKSGMIFIL
;
A
#
# COMPACT_ATOMS: atom_id res chain seq x y z
N MET A 1 2.51 -9.61 -11.94
CA MET A 1 2.98 -9.81 -10.54
C MET A 1 3.31 -8.45 -9.95
N ARG A 2 2.68 -8.12 -8.83
CA ARG A 2 2.68 -6.77 -8.26
C ARG A 2 3.39 -6.75 -6.91
N ARG A 3 3.92 -5.61 -6.51
CA ARG A 3 4.71 -5.46 -5.28
C ARG A 3 4.13 -4.32 -4.43
N ILE A 4 3.90 -4.59 -3.16
CA ILE A 4 3.56 -3.56 -2.18
C ILE A 4 4.69 -3.53 -1.16
N ILE A 5 5.31 -2.36 -0.97
CA ILE A 5 6.52 -2.23 -0.16
C ILE A 5 6.30 -1.17 0.90
N ALA A 6 6.51 -1.52 2.18
CA ALA A 6 6.63 -0.57 3.27
C ALA A 6 8.12 -0.32 3.55
N GLY A 7 8.60 0.89 3.29
CA GLY A 7 10.02 1.23 3.40
C GLY A 7 10.52 1.21 4.84
N HIS A 8 11.81 0.97 5.05
CA HIS A 8 12.43 1.16 6.37
C HIS A 8 12.53 2.63 6.77
N LEU A 9 12.78 3.51 5.80
CA LEU A 9 12.97 4.95 6.02
C LEU A 9 12.08 5.75 5.07
N LYS A 10 11.49 6.83 5.58
CA LYS A 10 10.64 7.75 4.81
C LYS A 10 11.35 8.32 3.57
N LYS A 11 12.62 8.69 3.72
CA LYS A 11 13.43 9.24 2.63
C LYS A 11 13.56 8.26 1.47
N ASP A 12 13.70 6.96 1.74
CA ASP A 12 13.88 5.94 0.71
C ASP A 12 12.59 5.74 -0.08
N VAL A 13 11.42 5.84 0.57
CA VAL A 13 10.11 5.87 -0.10
C VAL A 13 9.99 7.08 -1.03
N ILE A 14 10.44 8.25 -0.59
CA ILE A 14 10.43 9.48 -1.39
C ILE A 14 11.42 9.40 -2.56
N TYR A 15 12.57 8.74 -2.41
CA TYR A 15 13.53 8.57 -3.50
C TYR A 15 13.04 7.57 -4.53
N ALA A 16 12.48 6.43 -4.09
CA ALA A 16 11.87 5.44 -4.97
C ALA A 16 10.72 6.02 -5.82
N SER A 17 10.06 7.10 -5.36
CA SER A 17 9.04 7.79 -6.16
C SER A 17 9.59 8.56 -7.34
N LYS A 18 10.90 8.84 -7.37
CA LYS A 18 11.56 9.72 -8.34
C LYS A 18 12.52 8.96 -9.26
N ASP A 19 12.99 7.80 -8.84
CA ASP A 19 13.94 6.98 -9.57
C ASP A 19 13.44 5.54 -9.63
N ILE A 20 13.08 5.11 -10.85
CA ILE A 20 12.57 3.78 -11.13
C ILE A 20 13.62 2.68 -10.89
N ASN A 21 14.91 3.02 -10.87
CA ASN A 21 16.00 2.08 -10.60
C ASN A 21 16.39 2.02 -9.12
N TYR A 22 15.78 2.84 -8.27
CA TYR A 22 16.11 2.87 -6.86
C TYR A 22 15.55 1.64 -6.14
N GLU A 23 16.44 0.81 -5.60
CA GLU A 23 16.06 -0.32 -4.79
C GLU A 23 15.69 0.13 -3.37
N ILE A 24 14.39 0.07 -3.07
CA ILE A 24 13.89 0.31 -1.72
C ILE A 24 14.00 -0.94 -0.85
N SER A 25 14.54 -0.77 0.36
CA SER A 25 14.54 -1.79 1.39
C SER A 25 13.34 -1.62 2.34
N GLY A 26 12.72 -2.74 2.72
CA GLY A 26 11.48 -2.68 3.48
C GLY A 26 10.79 -4.02 3.67
N LYS A 27 9.61 -3.98 4.30
CA LYS A 27 8.71 -5.14 4.31
C LYS A 27 7.97 -5.19 2.97
N GLU A 28 8.30 -6.21 2.19
CA GLU A 28 7.70 -6.43 0.88
C GLU A 28 6.58 -7.46 0.92
N LEU A 29 5.56 -7.20 0.11
CA LEU A 29 4.45 -8.07 -0.18
C LEU A 29 4.32 -8.25 -1.69
N ILE A 30 4.61 -9.47 -2.14
CA ILE A 30 4.37 -9.90 -3.51
C ILE A 30 2.90 -10.34 -3.65
N VAL A 31 2.22 -9.73 -4.61
CA VAL A 31 0.80 -9.92 -4.91
C VAL A 31 0.65 -10.59 -6.28
N LYS A 32 -0.02 -11.75 -6.31
CA LYS A 32 -0.39 -12.39 -7.57
C LYS A 32 -1.61 -11.69 -8.18
N ASP A 33 -1.78 -11.77 -9.49
CA ASP A 33 -2.85 -11.07 -10.19
C ASP A 33 -4.25 -11.47 -9.68
N THR A 34 -4.44 -12.75 -9.33
CA THR A 34 -5.70 -13.22 -8.71
C THR A 34 -5.95 -12.66 -7.31
N GLU A 35 -4.88 -12.42 -6.53
CA GLU A 35 -4.99 -11.76 -5.22
C GLU A 35 -5.26 -10.26 -5.39
N PHE A 36 -4.65 -9.63 -6.38
CA PHE A 36 -4.87 -8.23 -6.71
C PHE A 36 -6.30 -7.98 -7.16
N ILE A 37 -6.86 -8.80 -8.06
CA ILE A 37 -8.27 -8.69 -8.48
C ILE A 37 -9.22 -8.81 -7.29
N SER A 38 -8.96 -9.74 -6.35
CA SER A 38 -9.75 -9.86 -5.12
C SER A 38 -9.62 -8.63 -4.22
N PHE A 39 -8.42 -8.06 -4.13
CA PHE A 39 -8.15 -6.82 -3.42
C PHE A 39 -8.87 -5.62 -4.09
N TRP A 40 -8.84 -5.53 -5.42
CA TRP A 40 -9.52 -4.50 -6.21
C TRP A 40 -11.03 -4.53 -5.99
N ASN A 41 -11.61 -5.72 -6.12
CA ASN A 41 -13.04 -5.95 -6.00
C ASN A 41 -13.56 -5.91 -4.56
N SER A 42 -12.69 -5.76 -3.57
CA SER A 42 -13.09 -5.66 -2.16
C SER A 42 -13.88 -4.38 -1.84
N GLY A 43 -13.85 -3.39 -2.74
CA GLY A 43 -14.59 -2.12 -2.61
C GLY A 43 -14.03 -1.14 -1.58
N PHE A 44 -13.09 -1.56 -0.70
CA PHE A 44 -12.52 -0.63 0.28
C PHE A 44 -11.62 0.41 -0.38
N ILE A 45 -10.96 0.09 -1.49
CA ILE A 45 -10.11 1.03 -2.24
C ILE A 45 -10.94 2.22 -2.73
N ASN A 46 -12.14 1.96 -3.26
CA ASN A 46 -13.06 3.01 -3.67
C ASN A 46 -13.48 3.91 -2.50
N LYS A 47 -13.66 3.31 -1.31
CA LYS A 47 -13.97 4.08 -0.11
C LYS A 47 -12.77 4.93 0.34
N PHE A 48 -11.58 4.33 0.38
CA PHE A 48 -10.34 5.03 0.69
C PHE A 48 -10.08 6.20 -0.27
N TYR A 49 -10.29 5.99 -1.57
CA TYR A 49 -10.18 7.04 -2.58
C TYR A 49 -11.18 8.17 -2.34
N LYS A 50 -12.45 7.88 -2.03
CA LYS A 50 -13.44 8.93 -1.70
C LYS A 50 -13.05 9.75 -0.47
N ASP A 51 -12.46 9.10 0.53
CA ASP A 51 -12.14 9.74 1.80
C ASP A 51 -10.82 10.54 1.72
N LYS A 52 -9.85 10.07 0.94
CA LYS A 52 -8.47 10.61 0.92
C LYS A 52 -8.00 11.20 -0.41
N GLY A 53 -8.73 10.95 -1.50
CA GLY A 53 -8.32 11.35 -2.86
C GLY A 53 -7.12 10.57 -3.40
N ILE A 54 -6.67 9.50 -2.71
CA ILE A 54 -5.53 8.67 -3.12
C ILE A 54 -6.08 7.45 -3.87
N LEU A 55 -5.82 7.41 -5.17
CA LEU A 55 -6.19 6.29 -6.02
C LEU A 55 -5.06 5.26 -5.96
N ILE A 56 -5.37 4.07 -5.45
CA ILE A 56 -4.57 2.87 -5.71
C ILE A 56 -5.24 2.22 -6.90
N ASP A 57 -4.55 1.90 -8.01
CA ASP A 57 -5.12 1.25 -9.20
C ASP A 57 -4.14 0.34 -9.95
N ASP A 58 -4.59 -0.32 -11.02
CA ASP A 58 -3.77 -1.30 -11.74
C ASP A 58 -2.77 -0.70 -12.75
N TYR A 59 -2.68 0.62 -12.84
CA TYR A 59 -1.94 1.30 -13.90
C TYR A 59 -0.83 2.20 -13.36
N GLU A 60 -1.04 2.81 -12.21
CA GLU A 60 -0.13 3.80 -11.64
C GLU A 60 0.50 3.34 -10.34
N THR A 61 1.80 3.67 -10.20
CA THR A 61 2.49 3.49 -8.92
C THR A 61 1.91 4.47 -7.90
N THR A 62 1.34 3.94 -6.82
CA THR A 62 0.73 4.75 -5.77
C THR A 62 1.64 4.82 -4.56
N ILE A 63 1.79 6.01 -3.97
CA ILE A 63 2.71 6.24 -2.86
C ILE A 63 1.99 6.95 -1.74
N ILE A 64 2.10 6.40 -0.53
CA ILE A 64 1.45 6.91 0.67
C ILE A 64 2.52 7.12 1.74
N ILE A 65 2.81 8.38 2.06
CA ILE A 65 3.91 8.79 2.97
C ILE A 65 3.40 9.46 4.25
N ASN A 66 2.14 9.90 4.25
CA ASN A 66 1.55 10.57 5.40
C ASN A 66 0.99 9.55 6.38
N ASP A 67 1.32 9.71 7.66
CA ASP A 67 0.85 8.81 8.72
C ASP A 67 -0.70 8.80 8.82
N GLU A 68 -1.35 9.94 8.60
CA GLU A 68 -2.81 10.04 8.59
C GLU A 68 -3.46 9.22 7.46
N ASP A 69 -2.81 9.16 6.29
CA ASP A 69 -3.31 8.40 5.15
C ASP A 69 -3.03 6.90 5.32
N LEU A 70 -1.88 6.55 5.90
CA LEU A 70 -1.57 5.17 6.29
C LEU A 70 -2.52 4.66 7.38
N CYS A 71 -2.85 5.48 8.38
CA CYS A 71 -3.85 5.15 9.39
C CYS A 71 -5.24 4.94 8.78
N ALA A 72 -5.66 5.82 7.87
CA ALA A 72 -6.94 5.66 7.18
C ALA A 72 -6.96 4.39 6.29
N LEU A 73 -5.85 4.08 5.62
CA LEU A 73 -5.71 2.86 4.83
C LEU A 73 -5.82 1.62 5.73
N LYS A 74 -5.11 1.62 6.87
CA LYS A 74 -5.19 0.55 7.87
C LYS A 74 -6.63 0.31 8.31
N GLU A 75 -7.35 1.37 8.70
CA GLU A 75 -8.73 1.29 9.11
C GLU A 75 -9.66 0.78 7.99
N ALA A 76 -9.43 1.22 6.75
CA ALA A 76 -10.21 0.76 5.61
C ALA A 76 -10.04 -0.75 5.38
N ILE A 77 -8.81 -1.26 5.51
CA ILE A 77 -8.50 -2.69 5.43
C ILE A 77 -9.13 -3.45 6.61
N GLU A 78 -9.03 -2.93 7.84
CA GLU A 78 -9.62 -3.56 9.02
C GLU A 78 -11.14 -3.68 8.90
N LYS A 79 -11.82 -2.62 8.43
CA LYS A 79 -13.27 -2.56 8.26
C LYS A 79 -13.79 -3.30 7.03
N SER A 80 -12.93 -3.68 6.08
CA SER A 80 -13.35 -4.39 4.87
C SER A 80 -13.85 -5.80 5.18
N SER A 81 -14.65 -6.35 4.27
CA SER A 81 -14.89 -7.80 4.21
C SER A 81 -13.59 -8.58 4.10
N SER A 82 -13.60 -9.86 4.48
CA SER A 82 -12.41 -10.71 4.37
C SER A 82 -12.00 -10.89 2.90
N PHE A 83 -10.74 -10.63 2.59
CA PHE A 83 -10.13 -10.91 1.28
C PHE A 83 -8.78 -11.59 1.48
N LYS A 84 -8.33 -12.35 0.47
CA LYS A 84 -7.18 -13.28 0.58
C LYS A 84 -5.89 -12.64 1.09
N LEU A 85 -5.70 -11.35 0.79
CA LEU A 85 -4.49 -10.62 1.11
C LEU A 85 -4.62 -9.71 2.34
N LYS A 86 -5.79 -9.67 3.00
CA LYS A 86 -6.10 -8.71 4.08
C LYS A 86 -5.07 -8.68 5.19
N LYS A 87 -4.77 -9.83 5.78
CA LYS A 87 -3.80 -9.94 6.89
C LYS A 87 -2.40 -9.48 6.47
N ARG A 88 -1.93 -9.96 5.31
CA ARG A 88 -0.61 -9.61 4.77
C ARG A 88 -0.50 -8.12 4.46
N LEU A 89 -1.55 -7.51 3.87
CA LEU A 89 -1.58 -6.08 3.61
C LEU A 89 -1.54 -5.28 4.91
N LEU A 90 -2.37 -5.67 5.88
CA LEU A 90 -2.46 -4.99 7.17
C LEU A 90 -1.10 -5.00 7.88
N GLU A 91 -0.39 -6.12 7.85
CA GLU A 91 0.96 -6.22 8.41
C GLU A 91 1.97 -5.28 7.74
N VAL A 92 1.85 -5.04 6.43
CA VAL A 92 2.73 -4.11 5.70
C VAL A 92 2.39 -2.66 6.05
N VAL A 93 1.10 -2.33 6.18
CA VAL A 93 0.65 -0.99 6.60
C VAL A 93 1.06 -0.69 8.03
N ILE A 94 0.88 -1.63 8.95
CA ILE A 94 1.36 -1.51 10.34
C ILE A 94 2.87 -1.29 10.36
N TYR A 95 3.62 -2.03 9.55
CA TYR A 95 5.06 -1.85 9.45
C TYR A 95 5.46 -0.43 9.02
N ALA A 96 4.78 0.12 8.00
CA ALA A 96 5.04 1.50 7.55
C ALA A 96 4.78 2.53 8.65
N LEU A 97 3.69 2.36 9.41
CA LEU A 97 3.34 3.21 10.55
C LEU A 97 4.37 3.12 11.68
N GLU A 98 4.80 1.90 12.05
CA GLU A 98 5.84 1.69 13.07
C GLU A 98 7.17 2.33 12.70
N LYS A 99 7.51 2.32 11.40
CA LYS A 99 8.73 2.94 10.87
C LYS A 99 8.59 4.42 10.56
N LYS A 100 7.38 4.99 10.66
CA LYS A 100 7.07 6.38 10.26
C LYS A 100 7.62 6.69 8.86
N SER A 101 7.48 5.73 7.95
CA SER A 101 8.12 5.75 6.64
C SER A 101 7.14 6.10 5.52
N GLY A 102 6.46 5.10 5.00
CA GLY A 102 5.58 5.17 3.84
C GLY A 102 5.45 3.81 3.15
N MET A 103 4.54 3.77 2.17
CA MET A 103 4.26 2.60 1.34
C MET A 103 4.24 2.95 -0.13
N ILE A 104 4.66 1.98 -0.95
CA ILE A 104 4.63 2.05 -2.41
C ILE A 104 3.85 0.84 -2.93
N PHE A 105 2.88 1.11 -3.79
CA PHE A 105 2.14 0.11 -4.55
C PHE A 105 2.68 0.13 -5.98
N ILE A 106 3.41 -0.90 -6.37
CA ILE A 106 3.95 -1.11 -7.72
C ILE A 106 3.05 -2.17 -8.37
N LEU A 107 2.12 -1.72 -9.21
CA LEU A 107 0.99 -2.50 -9.71
C LEU A 107 1.12 -2.80 -11.21
#